data_AF-A0A1I4Z3M7-F1
#
_entry.id   AF-A0A1I4Z3M7-F1
#
_cell.length_a   1.000
_cell.length_b   1.000
_cell.length_c   1.000
_cell.angle_alpha   90.00
_cell.angle_beta   90.00
_cell.angle_gamma   90.00
#
_symmetry.space_group_name_H-M   'P 1'
#
loop_
_entity.id
_entity.type
_entity.pdbx_description
1 polymer ?
#
loop_
_entity_poly.entity_id
_entity_poly.type
_entity_poly.pdbx_seq_one_letter_code
_entity_poly.pdbx_strand_id
1 'polypeptide(L)'
;MCLFLLFFPIKTQFYNITFITFDAVLNSGALSDIYTYNYLGWLIGCQEILETQKVLGLQFDFFYSVVSNFFFILSIIASIILYKRIHTKQNFKYMDWILLAVFSFQLFETLERLLDFIAYPEYFLLETLSQWISLLKNFGVLMMAFVLFFKTCNPCMRKQIIMYALPASIASYILWFLILGPMILPIITR
;
A
#
# COMPACT_ATOMS: atom_id res chain seq x y z
N MET A 1 9.86 -15.28 -11.09
CA MET A 1 8.76 -14.82 -11.97
C MET A 1 7.39 -14.98 -11.29
N CYS A 2 7.03 -16.16 -10.75
CA CYS A 2 5.75 -16.36 -10.04
C CYS A 2 5.55 -15.49 -8.77
N LEU A 3 6.64 -15.06 -8.12
CA LEU A 3 6.59 -14.18 -6.94
C LEU A 3 5.90 -12.83 -7.21
N PHE A 4 5.93 -12.32 -8.45
CA PHE A 4 5.22 -11.09 -8.83
C PHE A 4 3.71 -11.27 -8.93
N LEU A 5 3.24 -12.45 -9.31
CA LEU A 5 1.81 -12.75 -9.43
C LEU A 5 1.13 -12.82 -8.06
N LEU A 6 1.87 -13.28 -7.04
CA LEU A 6 1.35 -13.38 -5.67
C LEU A 6 1.47 -12.06 -4.89
N PHE A 7 2.23 -11.08 -5.39
CA PHE A 7 2.48 -9.83 -4.66
C PHE A 7 1.19 -9.06 -4.34
N PHE A 8 0.33 -8.83 -5.34
CA PHE A 8 -0.94 -8.11 -5.13
C PHE A 8 -1.95 -8.89 -4.28
N PRO A 9 -2.18 -10.20 -4.48
CA PRO A 9 -2.98 -10.99 -3.55
C PRO A 9 -2.49 -10.89 -2.10
N ILE A 10 -1.18 -11.03 -1.87
CA ILE A 10 -0.59 -10.95 -0.53
C ILE A 10 -0.76 -9.54 0.06
N LYS A 11 -0.52 -8.48 -0.74
CA LYS A 11 -0.76 -7.09 -0.33
C LYS A 11 -2.21 -6.90 0.11
N THR A 12 -3.16 -7.28 -0.74
CA THR A 12 -4.60 -7.15 -0.47
C THR A 12 -5.00 -7.88 0.80
N GLN A 13 -4.56 -9.13 0.99
CA GLN A 13 -4.87 -9.89 2.21
C GLN A 13 -4.25 -9.28 3.46
N PHE A 14 -3.00 -8.83 3.36
CA PHE A 14 -2.32 -8.14 4.46
C PHE A 14 -3.10 -6.89 4.88
N TYR A 15 -3.61 -6.13 3.92
CA TYR A 15 -4.37 -4.91 4.19
C TYR A 15 -5.71 -5.24 4.84
N ASN A 16 -6.47 -6.15 4.25
CA ASN A 16 -7.77 -6.55 4.78
C ASN A 16 -7.67 -7.08 6.22
N ILE A 17 -6.68 -7.95 6.51
CA ILE A 17 -6.45 -8.47 7.86
C ILE A 17 -6.13 -7.32 8.83
N THR A 18 -5.30 -6.37 8.40
CA THR A 18 -4.94 -5.21 9.22
C THR A 18 -6.17 -4.36 9.53
N PHE A 19 -6.96 -4.00 8.51
CA PHE A 19 -8.20 -3.22 8.69
C PHE A 19 -9.14 -3.88 9.70
N ILE A 20 -9.35 -5.18 9.59
CA ILE A 20 -10.27 -5.93 10.45
C ILE A 20 -9.74 -6.05 11.87
N THR A 21 -8.44 -6.24 12.02
CA THR A 21 -7.82 -6.29 13.35
C THR A 21 -7.95 -4.94 14.05
N PHE A 22 -7.67 -3.84 13.34
CA PHE A 22 -7.84 -2.50 13.90
C PHE A 22 -9.31 -2.18 14.20
N ASP A 23 -10.24 -2.62 13.35
CA ASP A 23 -11.66 -2.40 13.56
C ASP A 23 -12.20 -3.18 14.77
N ALA A 24 -11.79 -4.44 14.93
CA ALA A 24 -12.12 -5.25 16.10
C ALA A 24 -11.60 -4.63 17.40
N VAL A 25 -10.42 -4.00 17.38
CA VAL A 25 -9.80 -3.39 18.57
C VAL A 25 -10.34 -2.00 18.87
N LEU A 26 -10.57 -1.16 17.85
CA LEU A 26 -10.92 0.26 18.03
C LEU A 26 -12.42 0.53 18.00
N ASN A 27 -13.19 -0.21 17.19
CA ASN A 27 -14.62 0.03 16.99
C ASN A 27 -15.47 -1.22 17.25
N SER A 28 -14.91 -2.26 17.86
CA SER A 28 -15.61 -3.53 18.17
C SER A 28 -16.25 -4.22 16.95
N GLY A 29 -15.70 -4.03 15.74
CA GLY A 29 -16.21 -4.67 14.51
C GLY A 29 -17.26 -3.87 13.75
N ALA A 30 -17.60 -2.65 14.18
CA ALA A 30 -18.66 -1.86 13.56
C ALA A 30 -18.42 -1.54 12.07
N LEU A 31 -17.17 -1.41 11.62
CA LEU A 31 -16.87 -1.23 10.20
C LEU A 31 -16.98 -2.55 9.44
N SER A 32 -16.51 -3.65 10.03
CA SER A 32 -16.54 -4.98 9.41
C SER A 32 -17.96 -5.52 9.24
N ASP A 33 -18.93 -5.01 10.01
CA ASP A 33 -20.35 -5.30 9.83
C ASP A 33 -20.95 -4.62 8.59
N ILE A 34 -20.35 -3.50 8.15
CA ILE A 34 -20.79 -2.69 7.00
C ILE A 34 -19.99 -3.03 5.75
N TYR A 35 -18.69 -3.30 5.88
CA TYR A 35 -17.77 -3.54 4.76
C TYR A 35 -17.35 -5.00 4.65
N THR A 36 -17.30 -5.49 3.42
CA THR A 36 -16.78 -6.82 3.10
C THR A 36 -15.33 -6.78 2.60
N TYR A 37 -14.61 -7.89 2.83
CA TYR A 37 -13.29 -8.14 2.23
C TYR A 37 -13.37 -7.97 0.71
N ASN A 38 -12.56 -7.09 0.15
CA ASN A 38 -12.50 -6.91 -1.30
C ASN A 38 -11.08 -7.02 -1.85
N TYR A 39 -11.01 -7.16 -3.17
CA TYR A 39 -9.75 -7.28 -3.90
C TYR A 39 -8.91 -5.99 -3.92
N LEU A 40 -9.53 -4.84 -3.66
CA LEU A 40 -8.87 -3.55 -3.64
C LEU A 40 -7.98 -3.39 -2.39
N GLY A 41 -8.31 -4.08 -1.29
CA GLY A 41 -7.57 -3.97 -0.03
C GLY A 41 -7.85 -2.65 0.70
N TRP A 42 -8.91 -1.96 0.29
CA TRP A 42 -9.38 -0.68 0.83
C TRP A 42 -10.89 -0.78 1.01
N LEU A 43 -11.44 -0.11 2.00
CA LEU A 43 -12.89 0.02 2.18
C LEU A 43 -13.42 0.90 1.03
N ILE A 44 -14.09 0.31 0.04
CA ILE A 44 -14.62 1.04 -1.13
C ILE A 44 -16.10 0.74 -1.30
N GLY A 45 -16.88 1.82 -1.18
CA GLY A 45 -18.28 1.95 -1.56
C GLY A 45 -18.72 3.40 -1.31
N CYS A 46 -19.12 4.17 -2.34
CA CYS A 46 -19.52 5.57 -2.16
C CYS A 46 -20.77 5.72 -1.27
N GLN A 47 -21.69 4.74 -1.30
CA GLN A 47 -22.86 4.71 -0.41
C GLN A 47 -22.48 4.27 1.01
N GLU A 48 -21.62 3.27 1.13
CA GLU A 48 -21.19 2.71 2.41
C GLU A 48 -20.28 3.70 3.18
N ILE A 49 -19.40 4.46 2.50
CA ILE A 49 -18.59 5.53 3.11
C ILE A 49 -19.48 6.66 3.64
N LEU A 50 -20.55 7.02 2.92
CA LEU A 50 -21.54 8.00 3.38
C LEU A 50 -22.35 7.49 4.57
N GLU A 51 -22.74 6.22 4.58
CA GLU A 51 -23.43 5.60 5.71
C GLU A 51 -22.51 5.41 6.92
N THR A 52 -21.25 5.06 6.68
CA THR A 52 -20.25 4.89 7.73
C THR A 52 -19.82 6.23 8.32
N GLN A 53 -19.63 7.28 7.50
CA GLN A 53 -19.45 8.65 8.00
C GLN A 53 -20.67 9.12 8.79
N LYS A 54 -21.89 8.73 8.40
CA LYS A 54 -23.10 9.03 9.18
C LYS A 54 -23.15 8.28 10.52
N VAL A 55 -22.65 7.04 10.60
CA VAL A 55 -22.65 6.21 11.82
C VAL A 55 -21.50 6.56 12.77
N LEU A 56 -20.30 6.82 12.25
CA LEU A 56 -19.06 7.01 13.04
C LEU A 56 -18.55 8.46 13.09
N GLY A 57 -18.97 9.33 12.17
CA GLY A 57 -18.51 10.73 12.14
C GLY A 57 -16.99 10.87 12.19
N LEU A 58 -16.49 11.66 13.15
CA LEU A 58 -15.06 11.89 13.39
C LEU A 58 -14.25 10.61 13.69
N GLN A 59 -14.89 9.54 14.16
CA GLN A 59 -14.19 8.27 14.45
C GLN A 59 -13.73 7.55 13.17
N PHE A 60 -14.40 7.78 12.05
CA PHE A 60 -14.01 7.23 10.75
C PHE A 60 -12.67 7.83 10.28
N ASP A 61 -12.57 9.17 10.25
CA ASP A 61 -11.34 9.86 9.85
C ASP A 61 -10.17 9.52 10.79
N PHE A 62 -10.47 9.38 12.09
CA PHE A 62 -9.48 8.92 13.08
C PHE A 62 -9.01 7.49 12.79
N PHE A 63 -9.94 6.55 12.54
CA PHE A 63 -9.61 5.16 12.21
C PHE A 63 -8.72 5.06 10.98
N TYR A 64 -9.07 5.72 9.87
CA TYR A 64 -8.25 5.72 8.66
C TYR A 64 -6.88 6.36 8.88
N SER A 65 -6.83 7.44 9.64
CA SER A 65 -5.55 8.06 10.01
C SER A 65 -4.67 7.08 10.79
N VAL A 66 -5.22 6.35 11.76
CA VAL A 66 -4.48 5.35 12.54
C VAL A 66 -3.98 4.22 11.64
N VAL A 67 -4.84 3.62 10.82
CA VAL A 67 -4.46 2.51 9.93
C VAL A 67 -3.44 2.95 8.88
N SER A 68 -3.62 4.12 8.26
CA SER A 68 -2.67 4.67 7.30
C SER A 68 -1.31 4.97 7.95
N ASN A 69 -1.30 5.53 9.17
CA ASN A 69 -0.07 5.76 9.91
C ASN A 69 0.62 4.46 10.31
N PHE A 70 -0.14 3.41 10.64
CA PHE A 70 0.40 2.09 10.94
C PHE A 70 1.16 1.52 9.74
N PHE A 71 0.58 1.53 8.53
CA PHE A 71 1.27 1.05 7.32
C PHE A 71 2.51 1.87 7.00
N PHE A 72 2.43 3.20 7.15
CA PHE A 72 3.57 4.08 6.96
C PHE A 72 4.72 3.76 7.94
N ILE A 73 4.42 3.62 9.23
CA ILE A 73 5.42 3.28 10.25
C ILE A 73 6.01 1.89 9.97
N LEU A 74 5.18 0.91 9.62
CA LEU A 74 5.62 -0.43 9.29
C LEU A 74 6.58 -0.43 8.10
N SER A 75 6.29 0.37 7.07
CA SER A 75 7.14 0.57 5.91
C SER A 75 8.50 1.20 6.28
N ILE A 76 8.49 2.23 7.14
CA ILE A 76 9.73 2.85 7.64
C ILE A 76 10.56 1.85 8.44
N ILE A 77 9.94 1.09 9.35
CA ILE A 77 10.65 0.09 10.15
C ILE A 77 11.25 -0.97 9.22
N ALA A 78 10.49 -1.46 8.26
CA ALA A 78 10.96 -2.43 7.28
C ALA A 78 12.15 -1.91 6.48
N SER A 79 12.09 -0.67 5.99
CA SER A 79 13.15 -0.04 5.19
C SER A 79 14.43 0.18 6.01
N ILE A 80 14.33 0.64 7.26
CA ILE A 80 15.48 0.85 8.15
C ILE A 80 16.16 -0.48 8.47
N ILE A 81 15.38 -1.53 8.81
CA ILE A 81 15.93 -2.86 9.09
C ILE A 81 16.59 -3.42 7.83
N LEU A 82 15.95 -3.30 6.67
CA LEU A 82 16.49 -3.74 5.39
C LEU A 82 17.81 -3.05 5.07
N TYR A 83 17.86 -1.72 5.20
CA TYR A 83 19.06 -0.91 4.95
C TYR A 83 20.24 -1.36 5.82
N LYS A 84 20.02 -1.56 7.13
CA LYS A 84 21.06 -2.05 8.05
C LYS A 84 21.57 -3.44 7.67
N ARG A 85 20.67 -4.33 7.22
CA ARG A 85 21.00 -5.72 6.87
C ARG A 85 21.77 -5.83 5.55
N ILE A 86 21.44 -4.99 4.57
CA ILE A 86 22.14 -4.94 3.29
C ILE A 86 23.58 -4.43 3.48
N HIS A 87 23.81 -3.51 4.41
CA HIS A 87 25.15 -2.99 4.70
C HIS A 87 26.08 -4.03 5.36
N THR A 88 25.52 -5.04 6.01
CA THR A 88 26.27 -6.00 6.83
C THR A 88 26.47 -7.36 6.16
N LYS A 89 25.79 -7.64 5.04
CA LYS A 89 25.75 -8.98 4.43
C LYS A 89 26.00 -8.91 2.93
N GLN A 90 26.75 -9.89 2.41
CA GLN A 90 27.01 -10.02 0.97
C GLN A 90 25.83 -10.59 0.17
N ASN A 91 24.95 -11.39 0.80
CA ASN A 91 23.85 -12.09 0.11
C ASN A 91 22.48 -11.78 0.70
N PHE A 92 21.49 -11.56 -0.16
CA PHE A 92 20.09 -11.31 0.19
C PHE A 92 19.43 -12.60 0.72
N LYS A 93 18.96 -12.57 1.97
CA LYS A 93 18.27 -13.70 2.61
C LYS A 93 16.75 -13.57 2.49
N TYR A 94 16.03 -14.64 2.81
CA TYR A 94 14.56 -14.67 2.80
C TYR A 94 13.91 -13.52 3.59
N MET A 95 14.42 -13.21 4.79
CA MET A 95 13.91 -12.08 5.58
C MET A 95 14.10 -10.72 4.89
N ASP A 96 15.14 -10.57 4.07
CA ASP A 96 15.40 -9.31 3.36
C ASP A 96 14.37 -9.14 2.24
N TRP A 97 13.95 -10.24 1.60
CA TRP A 97 12.83 -10.25 0.65
C TRP A 97 11.48 -9.92 1.30
N ILE A 98 11.21 -10.44 2.51
CA ILE A 98 9.99 -10.09 3.25
C ILE A 98 9.98 -8.60 3.57
N LEU A 99 11.08 -8.06 4.12
CA LEU A 99 11.18 -6.64 4.46
C LEU A 99 11.01 -5.75 3.23
N LEU A 100 11.61 -6.15 2.10
CA LEU A 100 11.43 -5.46 0.82
C LEU A 100 9.97 -5.52 0.35
N ALA A 101 9.29 -6.66 0.47
CA ALA A 101 7.88 -6.79 0.10
C ALA A 101 6.97 -5.91 0.97
N VAL A 102 7.14 -5.92 2.29
CA VAL A 102 6.38 -5.07 3.23
C VAL A 102 6.61 -3.58 2.95
N PHE A 103 7.86 -3.17 2.72
CA PHE A 103 8.17 -1.81 2.28
C PHE A 103 7.49 -1.46 0.95
N SER A 104 7.49 -2.41 0.00
CA SER A 104 6.91 -2.21 -1.33
C SER A 104 5.40 -2.00 -1.31
N PHE A 105 4.67 -2.50 -0.32
CA PHE A 105 3.22 -2.26 -0.21
C PHE A 105 2.91 -0.76 -0.13
N GLN A 106 3.61 -0.03 0.73
CA GLN A 106 3.48 1.42 0.86
C GLN A 106 4.02 2.15 -0.38
N LEU A 107 5.12 1.66 -0.97
CA LEU A 107 5.68 2.25 -2.18
C LEU A 107 4.68 2.26 -3.33
N PHE A 108 3.90 1.18 -3.50
CA PHE A 108 2.87 1.11 -4.55
C PHE A 108 1.75 2.13 -4.31
N GLU A 109 1.25 2.29 -3.08
CA GLU A 109 0.26 3.33 -2.78
C GLU A 109 0.80 4.74 -3.06
N THR A 110 2.06 4.96 -2.70
CA THR A 110 2.73 6.23 -2.92
C THR A 110 2.88 6.53 -4.42
N LEU A 111 3.16 5.53 -5.24
CA LEU A 111 3.21 5.67 -6.70
C LEU A 111 1.82 5.95 -7.29
N GLU A 112 0.79 5.24 -6.83
CA GLU A 112 -0.60 5.46 -7.24
C GLU A 112 -1.06 6.90 -6.92
N ARG A 113 -0.86 7.36 -5.68
CA ARG A 113 -1.17 8.75 -5.29
C ARG A 113 -0.37 9.79 -6.06
N LEU A 114 0.87 9.48 -6.46
CA LEU A 114 1.67 10.37 -7.28
C LEU A 114 1.14 10.46 -8.71
N LEU A 115 0.64 9.36 -9.27
CA LEU A 115 -0.05 9.37 -10.56
C LEU A 115 -1.34 10.20 -10.49
N ASP A 116 -2.13 10.05 -9.42
CA ASP A 116 -3.34 10.85 -9.21
C ASP A 116 -3.03 12.33 -9.09
N PHE A 117 -1.97 12.69 -8.36
CA PHE A 117 -1.49 14.07 -8.25
C PHE A 117 -1.09 14.66 -9.61
N ILE A 118 -0.44 13.88 -10.47
CA ILE A 118 -0.04 14.31 -11.81
C ILE A 118 -1.27 14.44 -12.73
N ALA A 119 -2.22 13.51 -12.64
CA ALA A 119 -3.41 13.49 -13.48
C ALA A 119 -4.42 14.60 -13.10
N TYR A 120 -4.53 14.90 -11.81
CA TYR A 120 -5.55 15.81 -11.25
C TYR A 120 -4.94 16.82 -10.26
N PRO A 121 -4.00 17.67 -10.68
CA PRO A 121 -3.29 18.58 -9.77
C PRO A 121 -4.19 19.62 -9.11
N GLU A 122 -5.29 19.99 -9.77
CA GLU A 122 -6.24 21.00 -9.29
C GLU A 122 -6.90 20.60 -7.96
N TYR A 123 -7.16 19.30 -7.75
CA TYR A 123 -7.73 18.78 -6.50
C TYR A 123 -6.78 18.89 -5.30
N PHE A 124 -5.47 18.89 -5.54
CA PHE A 124 -4.45 18.96 -4.48
C PHE A 124 -4.00 20.38 -4.16
N LEU A 125 -4.12 21.30 -5.13
CA LEU A 125 -3.76 22.70 -4.94
C LEU A 125 -4.79 23.49 -4.11
N LEU A 126 -6.03 22.99 -4.03
CA LEU A 126 -7.15 23.65 -3.37
C LEU A 126 -7.37 23.25 -1.89
N GLU A 127 -6.59 22.31 -1.34
CA GLU A 127 -6.93 21.65 -0.07
C GLU A 127 -5.90 21.70 1.08
N THR A 128 -6.42 21.32 2.25
CA THR A 128 -5.95 21.44 3.64
C THR A 128 -4.55 20.90 3.99
N LEU A 129 -4.02 21.32 5.16
CA LEU A 129 -2.74 20.88 5.74
C LEU A 129 -2.52 19.35 5.76
N SER A 130 -3.60 18.55 5.87
CA SER A 130 -3.55 17.09 5.88
C SER A 130 -3.06 16.50 4.56
N GLN A 131 -3.45 17.08 3.42
CA GLN A 131 -2.99 16.64 2.10
C GLN A 131 -1.49 16.90 1.91
N TRP A 132 -1.01 18.06 2.35
CA TRP A 132 0.43 18.39 2.35
C TRP A 132 1.25 17.43 3.20
N ILE A 133 0.75 17.05 4.38
CA ILE A 133 1.39 16.02 5.23
C ILE A 133 1.44 14.68 4.50
N SER A 134 0.36 14.28 3.82
CA SER A 134 0.30 13.05 3.03
C SER A 134 1.32 13.06 1.88
N LEU A 135 1.43 14.17 1.14
CA LEU A 135 2.42 14.36 0.09
C LEU A 135 3.85 14.26 0.63
N LEU A 136 4.14 14.87 1.78
CA LEU A 136 5.46 14.80 2.41
C LEU A 136 5.82 13.36 2.83
N LYS A 137 4.86 12.61 3.40
CA LYS A 137 5.04 11.19 3.73
C LYS A 137 5.36 10.37 2.48
N ASN A 138 4.57 10.53 1.43
CA ASN A 138 4.76 9.88 0.14
C ASN A 138 6.13 10.18 -0.46
N PHE A 139 6.53 11.45 -0.46
CA PHE A 139 7.85 11.87 -0.93
C PHE A 139 8.98 11.21 -0.11
N GLY A 140 8.82 11.11 1.21
CA GLY A 140 9.75 10.39 2.08
C GLY A 140 9.91 8.91 1.69
N VAL A 141 8.81 8.20 1.42
CA VAL A 141 8.83 6.80 0.98
C VAL A 141 9.54 6.66 -0.37
N LEU A 142 9.29 7.55 -1.33
CA LEU A 142 9.96 7.55 -2.63
C LEU A 142 11.48 7.75 -2.49
N MET A 143 11.88 8.69 -1.64
CA MET A 143 13.30 8.93 -1.38
C MET A 143 13.97 7.71 -0.74
N MET A 144 13.30 7.04 0.21
CA MET A 144 13.81 5.79 0.77
C MET A 144 13.93 4.69 -0.29
N ALA A 145 12.94 4.55 -1.17
CA ALA A 145 12.97 3.59 -2.26
C ALA A 145 14.12 3.86 -3.23
N PHE A 146 14.33 5.14 -3.57
CA PHE A 146 15.46 5.56 -4.40
C PHE A 146 16.80 5.20 -3.75
N VAL A 147 16.99 5.53 -2.47
CA VAL A 147 18.21 5.19 -1.72
C VAL A 147 18.43 3.68 -1.69
N LEU A 148 17.39 2.89 -1.40
CA LEU A 148 17.49 1.43 -1.38
C LEU A 148 17.82 0.86 -2.77
N PHE A 149 17.20 1.37 -3.83
CA PHE A 149 17.43 0.91 -5.20
C PHE A 149 18.88 1.13 -5.63
N PHE A 150 19.42 2.33 -5.40
CA PHE A 150 20.80 2.64 -5.77
C PHE A 150 21.81 1.90 -4.89
N LYS A 151 21.54 1.74 -3.60
CA LYS A 151 22.47 1.08 -2.69
C LYS A 151 22.50 -0.44 -2.83
N THR A 152 21.36 -1.05 -3.16
CA THR A 152 21.21 -2.51 -3.20
C THR A 152 21.49 -3.09 -4.58
N CYS A 153 21.11 -2.38 -5.64
CA CYS A 153 21.16 -2.93 -6.99
C CYS A 153 22.40 -2.47 -7.75
N ASN A 154 23.17 -3.43 -8.29
CA ASN A 154 24.25 -3.16 -9.23
C ASN A 154 23.70 -2.60 -10.57
N PRO A 155 24.50 -1.91 -11.39
CA PRO A 155 24.03 -1.31 -12.64
C PRO A 155 23.32 -2.30 -13.59
N CYS A 156 23.80 -3.54 -13.70
CA CYS A 156 23.15 -4.59 -14.48
C CYS A 156 21.79 -4.99 -13.90
N MET A 157 21.69 -5.12 -12.56
CA MET A 157 20.43 -5.42 -11.88
C MET A 157 19.42 -4.29 -12.04
N ARG A 158 19.87 -3.02 -11.96
CA ARG A 158 19.01 -1.85 -12.18
C ARG A 158 18.36 -1.88 -13.56
N LYS A 159 19.12 -2.19 -14.61
CA LYS A 159 18.59 -2.34 -15.96
C LYS A 159 17.58 -3.48 -16.06
N GLN A 160 17.87 -4.64 -15.46
CA GLN A 160 16.94 -5.77 -15.45
C GLN A 160 15.64 -5.45 -14.71
N ILE A 161 15.72 -4.71 -13.60
CA ILE A 161 14.52 -4.30 -12.85
C ILE A 161 13.66 -3.37 -13.70
N ILE A 162 14.26 -2.37 -14.35
CA ILE A 162 13.54 -1.40 -15.17
C ILE A 162 12.93 -2.06 -16.42
N MET A 163 13.68 -2.94 -17.10
CA MET A 163 13.22 -3.53 -18.36
C MET A 163 12.25 -4.71 -18.18
N TYR A 164 12.40 -5.50 -17.11
CA TYR A 164 11.64 -6.75 -16.96
C TYR A 164 10.75 -6.75 -15.72
N ALA A 165 11.29 -6.39 -14.56
CA ALA A 165 10.54 -6.48 -13.31
C ALA A 165 9.42 -5.44 -13.24
N LEU A 166 9.69 -4.19 -13.69
CA LEU A 166 8.70 -3.12 -13.68
C LEU A 166 7.53 -3.43 -14.63
N PRO A 167 7.73 -3.79 -15.92
CA PRO A 167 6.62 -4.21 -16.78
C PRO A 167 5.87 -5.45 -16.26
N ALA A 168 6.59 -6.44 -15.71
CA ALA A 168 5.95 -7.61 -15.10
C ALA A 168 5.08 -7.25 -13.89
N SER A 169 5.50 -6.26 -13.09
CA SER A 169 4.71 -5.78 -11.96
C SER A 169 3.45 -5.04 -12.41
N ILE A 170 3.52 -4.27 -13.50
CA ILE A 170 2.36 -3.59 -14.11
C ILE A 170 1.39 -4.63 -14.67
N ALA A 171 1.89 -5.63 -15.39
CA ALA A 171 1.04 -6.72 -15.90
C ALA A 171 0.36 -7.49 -14.77
N SER A 172 1.09 -7.75 -13.68
CA SER A 172 0.53 -8.39 -12.48
C SER A 172 -0.52 -7.52 -11.79
N TYR A 173 -0.32 -6.19 -11.73
CA TYR A 173 -1.30 -5.24 -11.21
C TYR A 173 -2.59 -5.32 -12.02
N ILE A 174 -2.49 -5.20 -13.35
CA ILE A 174 -3.63 -5.29 -14.27
C ILE A 174 -4.36 -6.63 -14.09
N LEU A 175 -3.62 -7.73 -14.07
CA LEU A 175 -4.19 -9.07 -13.94
C LEU A 175 -4.90 -9.28 -12.59
N TRP A 176 -4.36 -8.74 -11.49
CA TRP A 176 -5.03 -8.81 -10.20
C TRP A 176 -6.26 -7.90 -10.15
N PHE A 177 -6.12 -6.60 -10.40
CA PHE A 177 -7.21 -5.66 -10.16
C PHE A 177 -8.32 -5.68 -11.22
N LEU A 178 -8.04 -6.11 -12.46
CA LEU A 178 -9.07 -6.18 -13.51
C LEU A 178 -9.65 -7.57 -13.72
N ILE A 179 -8.95 -8.64 -13.33
CA ILE A 179 -9.34 -10.02 -13.67
C ILE A 179 -9.49 -10.88 -12.41
N LEU A 180 -8.38 -11.24 -11.76
CA LEU A 180 -8.39 -12.25 -10.71
C LEU A 180 -9.04 -11.76 -9.41
N GLY A 181 -8.70 -10.54 -9.00
CA GLY A 181 -9.21 -9.90 -7.79
C GLY A 181 -10.73 -9.85 -7.76
N PRO A 182 -11.39 -9.22 -8.77
CA PRO A 182 -12.84 -9.20 -8.85
C PRO A 182 -13.49 -10.59 -8.85
N MET A 183 -12.84 -11.60 -9.43
CA MET A 183 -13.36 -12.98 -9.44
C MET A 183 -13.24 -13.68 -8.09
N ILE A 184 -12.14 -13.48 -7.36
CA ILE A 184 -11.83 -14.21 -6.12
C ILE A 184 -12.42 -13.49 -4.89
N LEU A 185 -12.41 -12.15 -4.89
CA LEU A 185 -12.86 -11.28 -3.79
C LEU A 185 -13.74 -10.15 -4.34
N PRO A 186 -14.92 -10.47 -4.89
CA PRO A 186 -15.80 -9.46 -5.46
C PRO A 186 -16.22 -8.44 -4.40
N ILE A 187 -16.47 -7.21 -4.86
CA ILE A 187 -17.11 -6.18 -4.02
C ILE A 187 -18.58 -6.59 -3.90
N ILE A 188 -18.97 -7.10 -2.73
CA ILE A 188 -20.36 -7.43 -2.42
C ILE A 188 -20.92 -6.23 -1.66
N THR A 189 -21.57 -5.31 -2.38
CA THR A 189 -22.42 -4.28 -1.77
C THR A 189 -23.67 -4.98 -1.23
N ARG A 190 -23.94 -4.90 0.08
CA ARG A 190 -25.18 -5.40 0.66
C ARG A 190 -26.29 -4.37 0.60
#